data_AF-V3Z8J5-F1
#
_entry.id   AF-V3Z8J5-F1
#
_cell.length_a   1.000
_cell.length_b   1.000
_cell.length_c   1.000
_cell.angle_alpha   90.00
_cell.angle_beta   90.00
_cell.angle_gamma   90.00
#
_symmetry.space_group_name_H-M   'P 1'
#
loop_
_entity.id
_entity.type
_entity.pdbx_description
1 polymer ?
#
loop_
_entity_poly.entity_id
_entity_poly.type
_entity_poly.pdbx_seq_one_letter_code
_entity_poly.pdbx_strand_id
1 'polypeptide(L)'
;MPESKPSALRWNPWKVYDVSEKEMRTIKERAKFRAAMKAEFQMKYTNPYYRRVEGFIFDPALQRHMAMRATQVHFFKPNIKTVAVAMMTYVIPLTALIYFGFKAIAAHERKCNTGEIAYKDRTYKFQ
;
A
#
# COMPACT_ATOMS: atom_id res chain seq x y z
N MET A 1 -26.11 3.81 -29.75
CA MET A 1 -25.20 2.81 -30.34
C MET A 1 -24.21 2.33 -29.26
N PRO A 2 -24.21 1.04 -28.88
CA PRO A 2 -23.07 0.36 -28.25
C PRO A 2 -22.10 -0.03 -29.40
N GLU A 3 -20.77 -0.07 -29.33
CA GLU A 3 -19.79 -0.31 -28.27
C GLU A 3 -18.43 0.31 -28.71
N SER A 4 -17.49 0.48 -27.76
CA SER A 4 -16.07 0.29 -28.11
C SER A 4 -15.42 -0.67 -27.11
N LYS A 5 -15.16 -1.88 -27.59
CA LYS A 5 -14.09 -2.80 -27.15
C LYS A 5 -13.46 -3.35 -28.45
N PRO A 6 -12.20 -3.80 -28.45
CA PRO A 6 -11.08 -3.43 -27.58
C PRO A 6 -9.84 -3.05 -28.42
N SER A 7 -9.09 -2.02 -28.01
CA SER A 7 -7.73 -1.86 -28.51
C SER A 7 -6.81 -2.84 -27.78
N ALA A 8 -6.46 -3.94 -28.44
CA ALA A 8 -5.36 -4.83 -28.08
C ALA A 8 -3.98 -4.27 -28.49
N LEU A 9 -3.89 -2.97 -28.79
CA LEU A 9 -2.84 -2.35 -29.59
C LEU A 9 -1.82 -1.52 -28.78
N ARG A 10 -0.62 -1.47 -29.34
CA ARG A 10 0.66 -1.12 -28.72
C ARG A 10 0.96 0.40 -28.64
N TRP A 11 0.00 1.28 -28.94
CA TRP A 11 0.13 2.75 -28.91
C TRP A 11 -1.16 3.38 -28.35
N ASN A 12 -1.04 4.15 -27.26
CA ASN A 12 -2.14 4.89 -26.64
C ASN A 12 -1.74 6.36 -26.45
N PRO A 13 -2.13 7.21 -27.40
CA PRO A 13 -1.98 8.65 -27.27
C PRO A 13 -3.10 9.15 -26.35
N TRP A 14 -2.83 10.01 -25.37
CA TRP A 14 -3.85 10.64 -24.48
C TRP A 14 -4.81 11.60 -25.24
N LYS A 15 -5.36 11.17 -26.37
CA LYS A 15 -5.67 12.00 -27.53
C LYS A 15 -7.13 12.39 -27.66
N VAL A 16 -7.27 13.47 -28.43
CA VAL A 16 -8.23 14.56 -28.27
C VAL A 16 -9.37 14.52 -29.30
N TYR A 17 -9.26 13.80 -30.42
CA TYR A 17 -10.23 13.89 -31.53
C TYR A 17 -11.19 12.70 -31.69
N ASP A 18 -10.80 11.48 -31.29
CA ASP A 18 -11.67 10.30 -31.38
C ASP A 18 -12.43 10.03 -30.07
N VAL A 19 -12.83 11.09 -29.36
CA VAL A 19 -13.56 10.97 -28.09
C VAL A 19 -15.05 10.80 -28.38
N SER A 20 -15.63 9.69 -27.95
CA SER A 20 -17.08 9.48 -28.08
C SER A 20 -17.84 10.59 -27.35
N GLU A 21 -19.03 10.96 -27.81
CA GLU A 21 -19.85 11.99 -27.14
C GLU A 21 -20.05 11.67 -25.65
N LYS A 22 -20.19 10.38 -25.31
CA LYS A 22 -20.27 9.92 -23.91
C LYS A 22 -18.99 10.22 -23.14
N GLU A 23 -17.83 9.91 -23.72
CA GLU A 23 -16.54 10.17 -23.09
C GLU A 23 -16.31 11.69 -22.93
N MET A 24 -16.69 12.49 -23.92
CA MET A 24 -16.59 13.95 -23.84
C MET A 24 -17.48 14.53 -22.75
N ARG A 25 -18.70 13.99 -22.57
CA ARG A 25 -19.57 14.34 -21.43
C ARG A 25 -18.92 13.99 -20.10
N THR A 26 -18.37 12.78 -19.95
CA THR A 26 -17.68 12.40 -18.70
C THR A 26 -16.45 13.27 -18.41
N ILE A 27 -15.69 13.69 -19.44
CA ILE A 27 -14.55 14.61 -19.28
C ILE A 27 -15.03 15.98 -18.80
N LYS A 28 -16.09 16.52 -19.42
CA LYS A 28 -16.70 17.79 -19.02
C LYS A 28 -17.25 17.74 -17.60
N GLU A 29 -17.93 16.65 -17.22
CA GLU A 29 -18.43 16.43 -15.87
C GLU A 29 -17.28 16.39 -14.85
N ARG A 30 -16.22 15.61 -15.11
CA ARG A 30 -15.01 15.57 -14.26
C ARG A 30 -14.33 16.93 -14.16
N ALA A 31 -14.26 17.68 -15.25
CA ALA A 31 -13.72 19.04 -15.25
C ALA A 31 -14.58 19.99 -14.40
N LYS A 32 -15.92 19.90 -14.51
CA LYS A 32 -16.87 20.66 -13.69
C LYS A 32 -16.71 20.35 -12.21
N PHE A 33 -16.61 19.09 -11.83
CA PHE A 33 -16.39 18.69 -10.43
C PHE A 33 -15.05 19.22 -9.89
N ARG A 34 -13.97 19.11 -10.66
CA ARG A 34 -12.66 19.67 -10.28
C ARG A 34 -12.69 21.18 -10.13
N ALA A 35 -13.36 21.88 -11.05
CA ALA A 35 -13.51 23.33 -10.98
C ALA A 35 -14.31 23.75 -9.73
N ALA A 36 -15.39 23.05 -9.41
CA ALA A 36 -16.20 23.30 -8.21
C ALA A 36 -15.39 23.11 -6.92
N MET A 37 -14.71 21.96 -6.76
CA MET A 37 -13.87 21.70 -5.58
C MET A 37 -12.73 22.72 -5.45
N LYS A 38 -12.12 23.12 -6.57
CA LYS A 38 -11.08 24.15 -6.59
C LYS A 38 -11.62 25.52 -6.16
N ALA A 39 -12.80 25.90 -6.64
CA ALA A 39 -13.44 27.16 -6.26
C ALA A 39 -13.77 27.19 -4.76
N GLU A 40 -14.31 26.09 -4.20
CA GLU A 40 -14.55 25.95 -2.76
C GLU A 40 -13.27 26.10 -1.94
N PHE A 41 -12.19 25.44 -2.35
CA PHE A 41 -10.90 25.53 -1.68
C PHE A 41 -10.32 26.95 -1.77
N GLN A 42 -10.36 27.57 -2.95
CA GLN A 42 -9.88 28.94 -3.14
C GLN A 42 -10.64 29.91 -2.24
N MET A 43 -11.96 29.82 -2.17
CA MET A 43 -12.79 30.65 -1.29
C MET A 43 -12.37 30.54 0.18
N LYS A 44 -12.13 29.32 0.68
CA LYS A 44 -11.68 29.09 2.06
C LYS A 44 -10.24 29.58 2.28
N TYR A 45 -9.36 29.36 1.31
CA TYR A 45 -7.94 29.70 1.40
C TYR A 45 -7.69 31.20 1.34
N THR A 46 -8.40 31.93 0.48
CA THR A 46 -8.24 33.39 0.33
C THR A 46 -8.90 34.17 1.47
N ASN A 47 -9.76 33.55 2.27
CA ASN A 47 -10.42 34.22 3.39
C ASN A 47 -9.41 34.49 4.54
N PRO A 48 -9.12 35.77 4.87
CA PRO A 48 -8.14 36.13 5.90
C PRO A 48 -8.58 35.76 7.33
N TYR A 49 -9.89 35.67 7.58
CA TYR A 49 -10.43 35.34 8.90
C TYR A 49 -10.40 33.85 9.19
N TYR A 50 -10.50 33.00 8.16
CA TYR A 50 -10.56 31.55 8.31
C TYR A 50 -9.29 31.00 8.97
N ARG A 51 -8.11 31.42 8.49
CA ARG A 51 -6.79 30.99 9.01
C ARG A 51 -6.50 31.48 10.43
N ARG A 52 -7.18 32.53 10.91
CA ARG A 52 -7.01 33.08 12.26
C ARG A 52 -7.77 32.25 13.31
N VAL A 53 -8.87 31.61 12.93
CA VAL A 53 -9.74 30.86 13.84
C VAL A 53 -9.45 29.36 13.76
N GLU A 54 -9.43 28.79 12.55
CA GLU A 54 -9.16 27.38 12.28
C GLU A 54 -7.84 27.30 11.53
N GLY A 55 -6.75 26.94 12.22
CA GLY A 55 -5.39 26.98 11.67
C GLY A 55 -5.14 26.08 10.44
N PHE A 56 -6.10 25.24 10.05
CA PHE A 56 -6.04 24.36 8.87
C PHE A 56 -7.39 24.28 8.15
N ILE A 57 -7.37 24.09 6.82
CA ILE A 57 -8.57 23.86 6.01
C ILE A 57 -8.93 22.38 6.09
N PHE A 58 -10.09 22.08 6.65
CA PHE A 58 -10.60 20.71 6.72
C PHE A 58 -11.05 20.21 5.34
N ASP A 59 -10.47 19.08 4.91
CA ASP A 59 -10.86 18.36 3.70
C ASP A 59 -11.62 17.07 4.05
N PRO A 60 -12.93 16.99 3.73
CA PRO A 60 -13.71 15.78 3.97
C PRO A 60 -13.27 14.58 3.12
N ALA A 61 -12.62 14.80 1.97
CA ALA A 61 -12.10 13.69 1.15
C ALA A 61 -10.92 13.00 1.84
N LEU A 62 -9.98 13.79 2.37
CA LEU A 62 -8.87 13.28 3.18
C LEU A 62 -9.38 12.52 4.41
N GLN A 63 -10.33 13.10 5.14
CA GLN A 63 -10.88 12.47 6.34
C GLN A 63 -11.57 11.13 6.01
N ARG A 64 -12.34 11.05 4.91
CA ARG A 64 -12.95 9.78 4.47
C ARG A 64 -11.91 8.73 4.11
N HIS A 65 -10.81 9.12 3.46
CA HIS A 65 -9.71 8.20 3.17
C HIS A 65 -9.06 7.68 4.47
N MET A 66 -8.81 8.57 5.44
CA MET A 66 -8.28 8.18 6.76
C MET A 66 -9.25 7.26 7.51
N ALA A 67 -10.54 7.58 7.52
CA ALA A 67 -11.56 6.76 8.15
C ALA A 67 -11.68 5.37 7.48
N MET A 68 -11.59 5.31 6.15
CA MET A 68 -11.56 4.05 5.40
C MET A 68 -10.36 3.19 5.79
N ARG A 69 -9.18 3.79 5.99
CA ARG A 69 -7.97 3.08 6.48
C ARG A 69 -8.13 2.58 7.91
N ALA A 70 -8.69 3.40 8.79
CA ALA A 70 -8.92 3.01 10.18
C ALA A 70 -9.95 1.87 10.31
N THR A 71 -10.96 1.84 9.43
CA THR A 71 -12.07 0.88 9.49
C THR A 71 -11.85 -0.38 8.64
N GLN A 72 -10.66 -0.58 8.06
CA GLN A 72 -10.36 -1.73 7.18
C GLN A 72 -10.69 -3.08 7.80
N VAL A 73 -10.49 -3.21 9.11
CA VAL A 73 -10.76 -4.45 9.86
C VAL A 73 -12.23 -4.85 9.77
N HIS A 74 -13.17 -3.89 9.82
CA HIS A 74 -14.61 -4.18 9.76
C HIS A 74 -15.07 -4.72 8.40
N PHE A 75 -14.35 -4.40 7.33
CA PHE A 75 -14.67 -4.83 5.97
C PHE A 75 -13.84 -6.03 5.50
N PHE A 76 -12.98 -6.58 6.36
CA PHE A 76 -12.15 -7.73 6.03
C PHE A 76 -12.99 -8.98 5.81
N LYS A 77 -12.77 -9.66 4.69
CA LYS A 77 -13.40 -10.95 4.38
C LYS A 77 -12.31 -12.00 4.17
N PRO A 78 -12.28 -13.09 4.96
CA PRO A 78 -11.29 -14.14 4.79
C PRO A 78 -11.51 -14.83 3.44
N ASN A 79 -10.46 -14.87 2.63
CA ASN A 79 -10.41 -15.56 1.33
C ASN A 79 -9.13 -16.40 1.27
N ILE A 80 -9.12 -17.44 0.43
CA ILE A 80 -7.94 -18.29 0.20
C ILE A 80 -6.75 -17.42 -0.24
N LYS A 81 -6.98 -16.41 -1.08
CA LYS A 81 -5.93 -15.47 -1.51
C LYS A 81 -5.37 -14.66 -0.35
N THR A 82 -6.21 -14.15 0.56
CA THR A 82 -5.74 -13.35 1.70
C THR A 82 -4.98 -14.20 2.70
N VAL A 83 -5.41 -15.45 2.91
CA VAL A 83 -4.70 -16.41 3.76
C VAL A 83 -3.35 -16.79 3.16
N ALA A 84 -3.29 -17.03 1.85
CA ALA A 84 -2.03 -17.34 1.17
C ALA A 84 -1.01 -16.19 1.28
N VAL A 85 -1.46 -14.94 1.11
CA VAL A 85 -0.62 -13.75 1.34
C VAL A 85 -0.13 -13.70 2.77
N ALA A 86 -1.01 -13.85 3.77
CA ALA A 86 -0.63 -13.83 5.17
C ALA A 86 0.37 -14.94 5.53
N MET A 87 0.18 -16.15 5.00
CA MET A 87 1.10 -17.26 5.23
C MET A 87 2.47 -16.98 4.62
N MET A 88 2.51 -16.44 3.40
CA MET A 88 3.76 -16.08 2.73
C MET A 88 4.51 -14.93 3.41
N THR A 89 3.80 -13.91 3.91
CA THR A 89 4.43 -12.73 4.51
C THR A 89 4.80 -12.91 5.97
N TYR A 90 4.09 -13.76 6.73
CA TYR A 90 4.32 -13.90 8.17
C TYR A 90 4.83 -15.29 8.54
N VAL A 91 4.12 -16.35 8.14
CA VAL A 91 4.39 -17.72 8.61
C VAL A 91 5.68 -18.27 8.02
N ILE A 92 5.89 -18.12 6.71
CA ILE A 92 7.09 -18.62 6.02
C ILE A 92 8.37 -17.97 6.55
N PRO A 93 8.52 -16.63 6.60
CA PRO A 93 9.76 -16.04 7.09
C PRO A 93 10.02 -16.36 8.56
N LEU A 94 8.98 -16.41 9.40
CA LEU A 94 9.14 -16.77 10.81
C LEU A 94 9.63 -18.21 10.98
N THR A 95 8.99 -19.17 10.31
CA THR A 95 9.38 -20.58 10.39
C THR A 95 10.77 -20.82 9.78
N ALA A 96 11.11 -20.13 8.69
CA ALA A 96 12.44 -20.17 8.10
C ALA A 96 13.52 -19.68 9.08
N LEU A 97 13.32 -18.51 9.71
CA LEU A 97 14.27 -17.97 10.69
C LEU A 97 14.50 -18.93 11.85
N ILE A 98 13.41 -19.50 12.39
CA ILE A 98 13.48 -20.49 13.47
C ILE A 98 14.27 -21.73 13.02
N TYR A 99 13.95 -22.28 11.85
CA TYR A 99 14.61 -23.47 11.31
C TYR A 99 16.11 -23.24 11.06
N PHE A 100 16.47 -22.12 10.43
CA PHE A 100 17.88 -21.78 10.19
C PHE A 100 18.64 -21.54 11.49
N GLY A 101 18.00 -20.92 12.49
CA GLY A 101 18.56 -20.74 13.83
C GLY A 101 18.90 -22.07 14.49
N PHE A 102 17.93 -23.00 14.59
CA PHE A 102 18.17 -24.32 15.16
C PHE A 102 19.24 -25.11 14.40
N LYS A 103 19.22 -25.05 13.06
CA LYS A 103 20.23 -25.71 12.23
C LYS A 103 21.63 -25.14 12.47
N ALA A 104 21.76 -23.82 12.64
CA ALA A 104 23.03 -23.18 12.92
C ALA A 104 23.57 -23.58 14.31
N ILE A 105 22.70 -23.63 15.32
CA ILE A 105 23.06 -24.08 16.68
C ILE A 105 23.52 -25.54 16.64
N ALA A 106 22.74 -26.45 16.07
CA ALA A 106 23.09 -27.87 15.98
C ALA A 106 24.39 -28.11 15.20
N ALA A 107 24.61 -27.35 14.11
CA ALA A 107 25.86 -27.41 13.35
C ALA A 107 27.06 -26.92 14.16
N HIS A 108 26.88 -25.86 14.95
CA HIS A 108 27.93 -25.35 15.83
C HIS A 108 28.26 -26.32 16.97
N GLU A 109 27.25 -26.90 17.63
CA GLU A 109 27.43 -27.93 18.67
C GLU A 109 28.17 -29.15 18.13
N ARG A 110 27.82 -29.61 16.92
CA ARG A 110 28.51 -30.73 16.28
C ARG A 110 30.00 -30.44 16.08
N LYS A 111 30.37 -29.24 15.63
CA LYS A 111 31.77 -28.82 15.45
C LYS A 111 32.51 -28.72 16.79
N CYS A 112 31.83 -28.29 17.85
CA CYS A 112 32.38 -28.27 19.20
C CYS A 112 32.65 -29.69 19.74
N ASN A 113 31.74 -30.64 19.50
CA ASN A 113 31.83 -32.02 20.00
C ASN A 113 32.86 -32.86 19.25
N THR A 114 33.01 -32.64 17.94
CA THR A 114 34.02 -33.30 17.10
C THR A 114 35.43 -32.75 17.30
N GLY A 115 35.57 -31.61 17.99
CA GLY A 115 36.85 -30.96 18.23
C GLY A 115 37.39 -30.17 17.04
N GLU A 116 36.59 -29.98 15.98
CA GLU A 116 36.96 -29.13 14.83
C GLU A 116 37.20 -27.66 15.26
N ILE A 117 36.50 -27.20 16.30
CA ILE A 117 36.70 -25.88 16.90
C ILE A 117 37.46 -26.02 18.21
N ALA A 118 38.66 -25.42 18.27
CA ALA A 118 39.46 -25.36 19.48
C ALA A 118 38.70 -24.64 20.61
N TYR A 119 38.89 -25.07 21.86
CA TYR A 119 38.17 -24.51 23.01
C TYR A 119 38.35 -22.99 23.19
N LYS A 120 39.47 -22.43 22.72
CA LYS A 120 39.75 -20.99 22.73
C LYS A 120 38.90 -20.19 21.73
N ASP A 121 38.46 -20.81 20.63
CA ASP A 121 37.79 -20.14 19.50
C ASP A 121 36.25 -20.30 19.56
N ARG A 122 35.72 -20.80 20.69
CA ARG A 122 34.28 -20.96 20.91
C ARG A 122 33.64 -19.61 21.25
N THR A 123 32.60 -19.24 20.52
CA THR A 123 31.89 -17.96 20.65
C THR A 123 31.13 -17.78 21.97
N TYR A 124 30.62 -18.86 22.59
CA TYR A 124 29.83 -18.82 23.83
C TYR A 124 30.51 -19.60 24.96
N LYS A 125 31.74 -19.22 25.29
CA LYS A 125 32.57 -19.98 26.24
C LYS A 125 32.19 -19.80 27.72
N PHE A 126 31.64 -18.63 28.08
CA PHE A 126 31.47 -18.18 29.47
C PHE A 126 30.04 -17.78 29.83
N GLN A 127 29.07 -18.14 28.98
CA GLN A 127 27.67 -17.80 29.15
C GLN A 127 26.86 -19.05 29.53
#